data_AF-A0A1F8KKB1-F1
#
_entry.id   AF-A0A1F8KKB1-F1
#
_cell.length_a   1.000
_cell.length_b   1.000
_cell.length_c   1.000
_cell.angle_alpha   90.00
_cell.angle_beta   90.00
_cell.angle_gamma   90.00
#
_symmetry.space_group_name_H-M   'P 1'
#
loop_
_entity.id
_entity.type
_entity.pdbx_description
1 polymer ?
#
loop_
_entity_poly.entity_id
_entity_poly.type
_entity_poly.pdbx_seq_one_letter_code
_entity_poly.pdbx_strand_id
1 'polypeptide(L)'
;MSQKYTFHATIENAGGGGAFARIPFDVELAFGKKRVPVNASIDGQPYRGTLVRMGEPCHILGILKEIRLAVGKSFGDMVEIILEEDTQPRSVELPADFQQALEKEPLAKAAFEKLAYTHQKEHVRAILEAKREETRRSRIIKAIEMLKQPRKGA
;
A
#
# COMPACT_ATOMS: atom_id res chain seq x y z
N MET A 1 -1.97 -10.04 -17.62
CA MET A 1 -0.71 -10.64 -17.18
C MET A 1 0.14 -9.53 -16.62
N SER A 2 0.44 -9.52 -15.33
CA SER A 2 1.25 -8.47 -14.72
C SER A 2 2.67 -8.54 -15.26
N GLN A 3 3.21 -7.42 -15.76
CA GLN A 3 4.60 -7.35 -16.20
C GLN A 3 5.51 -7.41 -14.99
N LYS A 4 6.44 -8.38 -15.01
CA LYS A 4 7.46 -8.59 -13.99
C LYS A 4 8.81 -8.15 -14.55
N TYR A 5 9.47 -7.24 -13.85
CA TYR A 5 10.79 -6.71 -14.17
C TYR A 5 11.78 -7.17 -13.11
N THR A 6 12.92 -7.70 -13.54
CA THR A 6 14.01 -8.07 -12.62
C THR A 6 15.25 -7.32 -13.05
N PHE A 7 15.87 -6.60 -12.13
CA PHE A 7 17.07 -5.82 -12.39
C PHE A 7 17.86 -5.64 -11.09
N HIS A 8 19.12 -5.29 -11.24
CA HIS A 8 19.98 -4.95 -10.12
C HIS A 8 20.02 -3.44 -9.96
N ALA A 9 19.90 -2.97 -8.74
CA ALA A 9 20.00 -1.55 -8.42
C ALA A 9 20.82 -1.33 -7.16
N THR A 10 21.51 -0.19 -7.10
CA THR A 10 22.27 0.21 -5.92
C THR A 10 21.38 0.96 -4.95
N ILE A 11 21.50 0.63 -3.66
CA ILE A 11 20.80 1.36 -2.60
C ILE A 11 21.46 2.73 -2.41
N GLU A 12 20.73 3.80 -2.71
CA GLU A 12 21.15 5.18 -2.51
C GLU A 12 20.54 5.78 -1.24
N ASN A 13 21.23 6.77 -0.67
CA ASN A 13 20.81 7.44 0.56
C ASN A 13 19.89 8.62 0.23
N ALA A 14 18.66 8.59 0.76
CA ALA A 14 17.66 9.64 0.60
C ALA A 14 17.84 10.83 1.58
N GLY A 15 18.78 10.72 2.52
CA GLY A 15 18.84 11.59 3.69
C GLY A 15 17.82 11.18 4.77
N GLY A 16 18.05 11.63 6.00
CA GLY A 16 17.13 11.38 7.13
C GLY A 16 16.92 9.89 7.49
N GLY A 17 17.80 9.00 7.03
CA GLY A 17 17.70 7.55 7.24
C GLY A 17 16.85 6.82 6.17
N GLY A 18 16.31 7.52 5.18
CA GLY A 18 15.66 6.91 4.03
C GLY A 18 16.67 6.32 3.04
N ALA A 19 16.29 5.23 2.37
CA ALA A 19 17.01 4.70 1.22
C ALA A 19 16.09 4.65 0.00
N PHE A 20 16.68 4.69 -1.18
CA PHE A 20 15.96 4.47 -2.42
C PHE A 20 16.82 3.70 -3.43
N ALA A 21 16.20 3.07 -4.40
CA ALA A 21 16.86 2.48 -5.55
C ALA A 21 16.34 3.14 -6.83
N ARG A 22 17.25 3.45 -7.75
CA ARG A 22 16.90 3.96 -9.08
C ARG A 22 16.47 2.82 -9.98
N ILE A 23 15.40 3.05 -10.73
CA ILE A 23 14.89 2.10 -11.71
C ILE A 23 15.65 2.29 -13.03
N PRO A 24 16.31 1.25 -13.58
CA PRO A 24 17.13 1.37 -14.79
C PRO A 24 16.31 1.38 -16.09
N PHE A 25 14.98 1.44 -15.99
CA PHE A 25 14.07 1.48 -17.14
C PHE A 25 12.99 2.55 -16.93
N ASP A 26 12.35 2.92 -18.02
CA ASP A 26 11.31 3.95 -18.00
C ASP A 26 9.97 3.36 -17.56
N VAL A 27 9.58 3.70 -16.34
CA VAL A 27 8.32 3.26 -15.71
C VAL A 27 7.10 3.88 -16.41
N GLU A 28 7.22 5.09 -16.95
CA GLU A 28 6.11 5.72 -17.70
C GLU A 28 5.87 4.99 -19.02
N LEU A 29 6.93 4.55 -19.71
CA LEU A 29 6.80 3.71 -20.91
C LEU A 29 6.29 2.30 -20.59
N ALA A 30 6.75 1.71 -19.48
CA ALA A 30 6.37 0.36 -19.08
C ALA A 30 4.90 0.26 -18.61
N PHE A 31 4.47 1.19 -17.75
CA PHE A 31 3.18 1.10 -17.06
C PHE A 31 2.19 2.21 -17.45
N GLY A 32 2.59 3.21 -18.25
CA GLY A 32 1.72 4.30 -18.71
C GLY A 32 1.29 5.27 -17.61
N LYS A 33 1.86 5.21 -16.41
CA LYS A 33 1.47 6.02 -15.24
C LYS A 33 2.69 6.55 -14.51
N LYS A 34 2.59 7.77 -13.97
CA LYS A 34 3.64 8.42 -13.15
C LYS A 34 3.76 7.87 -11.73
N ARG A 35 2.69 7.26 -11.23
CA ARG A 35 2.61 6.63 -9.91
C ARG A 35 2.03 5.24 -10.09
N VAL A 36 2.91 4.25 -9.98
CA VAL A 36 2.55 2.85 -10.21
C VAL A 36 2.67 2.13 -8.87
N PRO A 37 1.58 1.59 -8.32
CA PRO A 37 1.68 0.65 -7.22
C PRO A 37 2.38 -0.61 -7.75
N VAL A 38 3.42 -1.05 -7.04
CA VAL A 38 4.19 -2.23 -7.42
C VAL A 38 4.41 -3.12 -6.21
N ASN A 39 4.39 -4.43 -6.43
CA ASN A 39 5.02 -5.34 -5.48
C ASN A 39 6.48 -5.50 -5.92
N ALA A 40 7.38 -5.02 -5.08
CA ALA A 40 8.80 -5.26 -5.20
C ALA A 40 9.19 -6.47 -4.35
N SER A 41 10.27 -7.14 -4.72
CA SER A 41 11.01 -8.06 -3.85
C SER A 41 12.47 -7.66 -3.92
N ILE A 42 13.08 -7.40 -2.77
CA ILE A 42 14.46 -6.93 -2.64
C ILE A 42 15.27 -8.07 -2.03
N ASP A 43 16.11 -8.73 -2.83
CA ASP A 43 16.85 -9.96 -2.46
C ASP A 43 15.95 -11.01 -1.76
N GLY A 44 14.74 -11.21 -2.29
CA GLY A 44 13.77 -12.15 -1.75
C GLY A 44 12.87 -11.60 -0.63
N GLN A 45 13.11 -10.40 -0.12
CA GLN A 45 12.23 -9.75 0.85
C GLN A 45 11.05 -9.04 0.15
N PRO A 46 9.80 -9.46 0.37
CA PRO A 46 8.65 -8.85 -0.26
C PRO A 46 8.42 -7.44 0.28
N TYR A 47 8.26 -6.49 -0.64
CA TYR A 47 8.04 -5.09 -0.34
C TYR A 47 6.97 -4.51 -1.25
N ARG A 48 5.88 -4.00 -0.67
CA ARG A 48 4.86 -3.29 -1.46
C ARG A 48 5.14 -1.81 -1.45
N GLY A 49 5.46 -1.27 -2.62
CA GLY A 49 5.88 0.11 -2.79
C GLY A 49 5.03 0.86 -3.82
N THR A 50 5.39 2.12 -4.04
CA THR A 50 4.89 2.89 -5.18
C THR A 50 6.10 3.48 -5.88
N LEU A 51 6.17 3.31 -7.19
CA LEU A 51 7.17 3.98 -8.01
C LEU A 51 6.78 5.45 -8.10
N VAL A 52 7.71 6.31 -7.70
CA VAL A 52 7.51 7.75 -7.69
C VAL A 52 8.67 8.44 -8.39
N ARG A 53 8.35 9.58 -9.00
CA ARG A 53 9.33 10.47 -9.61
C ARG A 53 9.49 11.70 -8.71
N MET A 54 10.55 11.72 -7.92
CA MET A 54 10.84 12.80 -6.96
C MET A 54 11.64 13.92 -7.61
N GLY A 55 11.10 14.55 -8.66
CA GLY A 55 11.77 15.65 -9.37
C GLY A 55 12.99 15.27 -10.22
N GLU A 56 13.47 14.02 -10.13
CA GLU A 56 14.50 13.47 -11.00
C GLU A 56 13.95 12.94 -12.35
N PRO A 57 14.80 12.80 -13.38
CA PRO A 57 14.41 12.16 -14.64
C PRO A 57 14.06 10.67 -14.45
N CYS A 58 14.66 10.00 -13.47
CA CYS A 58 14.44 8.57 -13.21
C CYS A 58 13.37 8.34 -12.13
N HIS A 59 12.66 7.21 -12.25
CA HIS A 59 11.79 6.74 -11.17
C HIS A 59 12.63 6.10 -10.06
N ILE A 60 12.18 6.28 -8.83
CA ILE A 60 12.82 5.69 -7.66
C ILE A 60 11.84 4.83 -6.87
N LEU A 61 12.37 3.79 -6.24
CA LEU A 61 11.67 2.96 -5.28
C LEU A 61 12.26 3.22 -3.90
N GLY A 62 11.46 3.68 -2.95
CA GLY A 62 11.88 3.83 -1.57
C GLY A 62 12.12 2.46 -0.91
N ILE A 63 13.22 2.31 -0.18
CA ILE A 63 13.56 1.09 0.54
C ILE A 63 13.48 1.39 2.04
N LEU A 64 12.61 0.67 2.75
CA LEU A 64 12.47 0.83 4.20
C LEU A 64 13.73 0.35 4.93
N LYS A 65 13.98 0.94 6.11
CA LYS A 65 15.05 0.51 7.00
C LYS A 65 14.94 -0.96 7.38
N GLU A 66 13.73 -1.44 7.63
CA GLU A 66 13.47 -2.84 8.01
C GLU A 66 13.92 -3.84 6.93
N ILE A 67 13.65 -3.53 5.66
CA ILE A 67 14.05 -4.40 4.53
C ILE A 67 15.57 -4.43 4.41
N ARG A 68 16.24 -3.27 4.51
CA ARG A 68 17.71 -3.22 4.51
C ARG A 68 18.34 -4.04 5.63
N LEU A 69 17.77 -3.95 6.83
CA LEU A 69 18.21 -4.75 7.97
C LEU A 69 17.95 -6.25 7.75
N ALA A 70 16.82 -6.62 7.15
CA ALA A 70 16.48 -8.01 6.86
C ALA A 70 17.38 -8.64 5.78
N VAL A 71 17.75 -7.86 4.76
CA VAL A 71 18.63 -8.29 3.67
C VAL A 71 20.11 -8.18 4.07
N GLY A 72 20.43 -7.43 5.11
CA GLY A 72 21.81 -7.18 5.53
C GLY A 72 22.60 -6.28 4.58
N LYS A 73 21.91 -5.46 3.77
CA LYS A 73 22.50 -4.55 2.79
C LYS A 73 22.30 -3.09 3.17
N SER A 74 23.31 -2.27 2.91
CA SER A 74 23.39 -0.87 3.27
C SER A 74 23.48 0.04 2.03
N PHE A 75 23.68 1.33 2.25
CA PHE A 75 23.91 2.29 1.16
C PHE A 75 25.16 1.91 0.35
N GLY A 76 25.07 1.95 -0.97
CA GLY A 76 26.15 1.56 -1.88
C GLY A 76 26.14 0.09 -2.26
N ASP A 77 25.37 -0.76 -1.57
CA ASP A 77 25.25 -2.17 -1.92
C ASP A 77 24.27 -2.37 -3.09
N MET A 78 24.58 -3.37 -3.90
CA MET A 78 23.73 -3.80 -5.01
C MET A 78 22.70 -4.82 -4.51
N VAL A 79 21.43 -4.55 -4.78
CA VAL A 79 20.30 -5.43 -4.48
C VAL A 79 19.68 -5.95 -5.77
N GLU A 80 19.22 -7.20 -5.77
CA GLU A 80 18.30 -7.66 -6.81
C GLU A 80 16.89 -7.16 -6.48
N ILE A 81 16.30 -6.39 -7.39
CA ILE A 81 14.94 -5.89 -7.26
C ILE A 81 14.07 -6.53 -8.33
N ILE A 82 13.04 -7.23 -7.87
CA ILE A 82 12.01 -7.82 -8.69
C ILE A 82 10.75 -6.99 -8.52
N LEU A 83 10.31 -6.29 -9.56
CA LEU A 83 9.08 -5.50 -9.56
C LEU A 83 7.99 -6.19 -10.35
N GLU A 84 6.76 -6.13 -9.87
CA GLU A 84 5.56 -6.47 -10.63
C GLU A 84 4.49 -5.39 -10.45
N GLU A 85 3.72 -5.11 -11.51
CA GLU A 85 2.56 -4.21 -11.37
C GLU A 85 1.57 -4.81 -10.36
N ASP A 86 1.29 -4.04 -9.32
CA ASP A 86 0.28 -4.39 -8.33
C ASP A 86 -1.10 -4.04 -8.91
N THR A 87 -1.56 -4.91 -9.81
CA THR A 87 -2.91 -4.88 -10.39
C THR A 87 -3.93 -5.58 -9.50
N GLN A 88 -3.48 -6.19 -8.38
CA GLN A 88 -4.39 -6.90 -7.50
C GLN A 88 -5.42 -5.92 -6.94
N PRO A 89 -6.73 -6.20 -7.15
CA PRO A 89 -7.76 -5.43 -6.49
C PRO A 89 -7.48 -5.59 -5.00
N ARG A 90 -7.24 -4.47 -4.34
CA ARG A 90 -6.99 -4.45 -2.91
C ARG A 90 -8.33 -4.68 -2.20
N SER A 91 -8.84 -5.91 -2.25
CA SER A 91 -10.05 -6.32 -1.57
C SER A 91 -9.72 -6.50 -0.10
N VAL A 92 -10.35 -5.71 0.75
CA VAL A 92 -10.31 -5.94 2.19
C VAL A 92 -11.32 -7.03 2.49
N GLU A 93 -10.89 -8.11 3.16
CA GLU A 93 -11.82 -9.13 3.65
C GLU A 93 -12.73 -8.51 4.71
N LEU A 94 -13.93 -8.13 4.27
CA LEU A 94 -14.96 -7.55 5.11
C LEU A 94 -15.49 -8.62 6.06
N PRO A 95 -15.41 -8.40 7.37
CA PRO A 95 -16.00 -9.36 8.29
C PRO A 95 -17.52 -9.37 8.16
N ALA A 96 -18.14 -10.54 8.29
CA ALA A 96 -19.58 -10.73 8.02
C ALA A 96 -20.47 -9.79 8.85
N ASP A 97 -20.10 -9.49 10.08
CA ASP A 97 -20.80 -8.57 10.97
C ASP A 97 -20.72 -7.12 10.50
N PHE A 98 -19.59 -6.70 9.92
CA PHE A 98 -19.47 -5.37 9.33
C PHE A 98 -20.19 -5.28 7.99
N GLN A 99 -20.15 -6.33 7.18
CA GLN A 99 -20.91 -6.39 5.93
C GLN A 99 -22.42 -6.29 6.17
N GLN A 100 -22.96 -7.05 7.12
CA GLN A 100 -24.38 -6.97 7.48
C GLN A 100 -24.79 -5.57 7.95
N ALA A 101 -23.89 -4.88 8.66
CA ALA A 101 -24.15 -3.53 9.13
C ALA A 101 -24.10 -2.50 7.98
N LEU A 102 -23.21 -2.66 7.00
CA LEU A 102 -23.19 -1.86 5.78
C LEU A 102 -24.40 -2.12 4.87
N GLU A 103 -24.89 -3.37 4.79
CA GLU A 103 -26.08 -3.72 4.01
C GLU A 103 -27.36 -3.06 4.55
N LYS A 104 -27.43 -2.84 5.86
CA LYS A 104 -28.52 -2.08 6.50
C LYS A 104 -28.48 -0.59 6.19
N GLU A 105 -27.35 -0.07 5.74
CA GLU A 105 -27.09 1.37 5.54
C GLU A 105 -26.46 1.62 4.16
N PRO A 106 -27.25 1.68 3.08
CA PRO A 106 -26.74 1.77 1.71
C PRO A 106 -25.92 3.04 1.45
N LEU A 107 -26.18 4.14 2.17
CA LEU A 107 -25.35 5.36 2.12
C LEU A 107 -23.93 5.10 2.63
N ALA A 108 -23.79 4.38 3.74
CA ALA A 108 -22.50 4.02 4.31
C ALA A 108 -21.76 3.02 3.41
N LYS A 109 -22.48 2.06 2.82
CA LYS A 109 -21.92 1.10 1.85
C LYS A 109 -21.33 1.81 0.63
N ALA A 110 -22.10 2.70 0.01
CA ALA A 110 -21.62 3.46 -1.15
C ALA A 110 -20.44 4.38 -0.81
N ALA A 111 -20.42 4.97 0.39
CA ALA A 111 -19.28 5.76 0.86
C ALA A 111 -18.04 4.87 1.08
N PHE A 112 -18.22 3.70 1.69
CA PHE A 112 -17.14 2.74 1.95
C PHE A 112 -16.52 2.20 0.66
N GLU A 113 -17.35 1.83 -0.32
CA GLU A 113 -16.90 1.36 -1.64
C GLU A 113 -16.11 2.44 -2.41
N LYS A 114 -16.42 3.73 -2.17
CA LYS A 114 -15.68 4.86 -2.74
C LYS A 114 -14.39 5.22 -2.00
N LEU A 115 -14.17 4.71 -0.79
CA LEU A 115 -12.95 5.00 -0.04
C LEU A 115 -11.72 4.33 -0.67
N ALA A 116 -10.58 4.99 -0.55
CA ALA A 116 -9.30 4.38 -0.88
C ALA A 116 -9.04 3.15 0.00
N TYR A 117 -8.40 2.13 -0.56
CA TYR A 117 -8.08 0.88 0.12
C TYR A 117 -7.44 1.05 1.51
N THR A 118 -6.52 2.02 1.67
CA THR A 118 -5.86 2.26 2.96
C THR A 118 -6.87 2.55 4.06
N HIS A 119 -7.90 3.36 3.75
CA HIS A 119 -8.96 3.68 4.70
C HIS A 119 -9.89 2.49 4.93
N GLN A 120 -10.26 1.74 3.88
CA GLN A 120 -11.04 0.50 4.04
C GLN A 120 -10.31 -0.50 4.94
N LYS A 121 -9.00 -0.69 4.73
CA LYS A 121 -8.15 -1.58 5.51
C LYS A 121 -8.05 -1.13 6.96
N GLU A 122 -7.93 0.17 7.21
CA GLU A 122 -7.86 0.72 8.57
C GLU A 122 -9.15 0.45 9.35
N HIS A 123 -10.31 0.67 8.74
CA HIS A 123 -11.61 0.34 9.35
C HIS A 123 -11.72 -1.14 9.68
N VAL A 124 -11.38 -2.03 8.74
CA VAL A 124 -11.45 -3.48 8.97
C VAL A 124 -10.42 -3.95 9.99
N ARG A 125 -9.19 -3.43 9.94
CA ARG A 125 -8.15 -3.75 10.93
C ARG A 125 -8.62 -3.40 12.34
N ALA A 126 -9.21 -2.22 12.52
CA ALA A 126 -9.76 -1.82 13.82
C ALA A 126 -10.87 -2.76 14.28
N ILE A 127 -11.71 -3.29 13.38
CA ILE A 127 -12.75 -4.26 13.73
C ILE A 127 -12.15 -5.63 14.09
N LEU A 128 -11.14 -6.09 13.33
CA LEU A 128 -10.46 -7.37 13.54
C LEU A 128 -9.60 -7.40 14.82
N GLU A 129 -8.94 -6.31 15.16
CA GLU A 129 -8.14 -6.19 16.40
C GLU A 129 -9.01 -6.23 17.68
N ALA A 130 -10.34 -6.05 17.57
CA ALA A 130 -11.24 -6.11 18.72
C ALA A 130 -11.55 -7.56 19.11
N LYS A 131 -10.89 -8.04 20.19
CA LYS A 131 -11.08 -9.39 20.74
C LYS A 131 -12.44 -9.62 21.41
N ARG A 132 -13.14 -8.55 21.81
CA ARG A 132 -14.47 -8.62 22.47
C ARG A 132 -15.55 -8.24 21.47
N GLU A 133 -16.63 -9.02 21.42
CA GLU A 133 -17.76 -8.79 20.51
C GLU A 133 -18.45 -7.43 20.74
N GLU A 134 -18.60 -6.98 21.99
CA GLU A 134 -19.15 -5.64 22.29
C GLU A 134 -18.29 -4.51 21.70
N THR A 135 -16.97 -4.59 21.87
CA THR A 135 -16.04 -3.60 21.32
C THR A 135 -16.07 -3.61 19.79
N ARG A 136 -16.23 -4.79 19.20
CA ARG A 136 -16.33 -4.96 17.76
C ARG A 136 -17.61 -4.30 17.20
N ARG A 137 -18.77 -4.54 17.84
CA ARG A 137 -20.04 -3.89 17.48
C ARG A 137 -19.96 -2.37 17.64
N SER A 138 -19.38 -1.87 18.73
CA SER A 138 -19.19 -0.42 18.93
C SER A 138 -18.31 0.20 17.84
N ARG A 139 -17.22 -0.47 17.43
CA ARG A 139 -16.35 -0.03 16.32
C ARG A 139 -17.08 -0.03 14.97
N ILE A 140 -17.94 -1.02 14.72
CA ILE A 140 -18.77 -1.10 13.50
C ILE A 140 -19.76 0.07 13.43
N ILE A 141 -20.50 0.33 14.52
CA ILE A 141 -21.47 1.43 14.57
C ILE A 141 -20.75 2.76 14.33
N LYS A 142 -19.63 2.97 15.02
CA LYS A 142 -18.81 4.18 14.85
C LYS A 142 -18.27 4.33 13.43
N ALA A 143 -17.81 3.24 12.81
CA ALA A 143 -17.34 3.26 11.43
C ALA A 143 -18.47 3.64 10.47
N ILE A 144 -19.67 3.08 10.63
CA ILE A 144 -20.84 3.42 9.81
C ILE A 144 -21.25 4.88 9.99
N GLU A 145 -21.29 5.39 11.22
CA GLU A 145 -21.56 6.82 11.45
C GLU A 145 -20.52 7.72 10.79
N MET A 146 -19.23 7.37 10.87
CA MET A 146 -18.15 8.09 10.20
C MET A 146 -18.25 8.02 8.66
N LEU A 147 -18.79 6.94 8.10
CA LEU A 147 -19.03 6.78 6.66
C LEU A 147 -20.27 7.56 6.19
N LYS A 148 -21.28 7.69 7.06
CA LYS A 148 -22.48 8.50 6.80
C LYS A 148 -22.19 9.99 6.87
N GLN A 149 -21.23 10.40 7.68
CA GLN A 149 -20.78 11.79 7.72
C GLN A 149 -19.76 12.03 6.59
N PRO A 150 -20.02 12.94 5.64
CA PRO A 150 -19.01 13.32 4.67
C PRO A 150 -17.84 13.94 5.46
N ARG A 151 -16.66 13.29 5.43
CA ARG A 151 -15.44 13.90 5.94
C ARG A 151 -15.20 15.20 5.17
N LYS A 152 -15.47 16.32 5.84
CA LYS A 152 -15.11 17.67 5.40
C LYS A 152 -13.61 17.83 5.68
N GLY A 153 -12.80 17.90 4.63
CA GLY A 153 -11.35 18.15 4.68
C GLY A 153 -10.50 16.89 4.90
N ALA A 154 -9.30 16.74 4.32
CA ALA A 154 -8.40 17.73 3.73
C ALA A 154 -7.61 17.12 2.56
#